data_AF-A0A366IBW0-F1
#
_entry.id   AF-A0A366IBW0-F1
#
_cell.length_a   1.000
_cell.length_b   1.000
_cell.length_c   1.000
_cell.angle_alpha   90.00
_cell.angle_beta   90.00
_cell.angle_gamma   90.00
#
_symmetry.space_group_name_H-M   'P 1'
#
loop_
_entity.id
_entity.type
_entity.pdbx_description
1 polymer ?
#
loop_
_entity_poly.entity_id
_entity_poly.type
_entity_poly.pdbx_seq_one_letter_code
_entity_poly.pdbx_strand_id
1 'polypeptide(L)'
;MTKVWFTNSRSRLIWYGNPPADTASSRVLIRSDRLPEWRISQFSPMSILFSPENETYGPAGVVVICANGQTSNSPQQCQDRRSLWYSDWGYQEEGKIHICLTFNPYFDWQTQIMNEVLAEG
;
A
#
# COMPACT_ATOMS: atom_id res chain seq x y z
N MET A 1 -21.39 -23.95 -13.20
CA MET A 1 -19.92 -24.07 -13.39
C MET A 1 -19.24 -23.28 -12.29
N THR A 2 -18.50 -23.94 -11.41
CA THR A 2 -17.73 -23.26 -10.36
C THR A 2 -16.46 -22.71 -11.00
N LYS A 3 -16.30 -21.38 -11.03
CA LYS A 3 -15.09 -20.75 -11.58
C LYS A 3 -13.94 -20.99 -10.62
N VAL A 4 -12.96 -21.80 -11.03
CA VAL A 4 -11.75 -22.05 -10.26
C VAL A 4 -10.74 -20.95 -10.59
N TRP A 5 -10.51 -20.06 -9.64
CA TRP A 5 -9.44 -19.06 -9.72
C TRP A 5 -8.16 -19.63 -9.11
N PHE A 6 -6.99 -19.18 -9.57
CA PHE A 6 -5.68 -19.61 -9.06
C PHE A 6 -5.41 -21.13 -9.20
N THR A 7 -5.50 -21.65 -10.43
CA THR A 7 -5.33 -23.08 -10.73
C THR A 7 -3.93 -23.62 -10.43
N ASN A 8 -2.91 -22.76 -10.35
CA ASN A 8 -1.55 -23.17 -10.01
C ASN A 8 -1.40 -23.37 -8.49
N SER A 9 -0.86 -24.51 -8.08
CA SER A 9 -0.67 -24.85 -6.67
C SER A 9 0.33 -23.92 -5.93
N ARG A 10 1.10 -23.12 -6.66
CA ARG A 10 2.00 -22.09 -6.13
C ARG A 10 1.39 -20.69 -6.07
N SER A 11 0.24 -20.43 -6.69
CA SER A 11 -0.36 -19.09 -6.67
C SER A 11 -0.46 -18.55 -5.24
N ARG A 12 -0.07 -17.28 -5.08
CA ARG A 12 -0.17 -16.51 -3.85
C ARG A 12 -1.05 -15.28 -4.10
N LEU A 13 -1.83 -14.89 -3.11
CA LEU A 13 -2.53 -13.61 -3.05
C LEU A 13 -1.96 -12.84 -1.87
N ILE A 14 -1.46 -11.63 -2.11
CA ILE A 14 -1.10 -10.71 -1.03
C ILE A 14 -2.31 -9.80 -0.78
N TRP A 15 -2.74 -9.75 0.48
CA TRP A 15 -3.83 -8.89 0.93
C TRP A 15 -3.28 -7.84 1.90
N TYR A 16 -3.37 -6.57 1.51
CA TYR A 16 -3.10 -5.45 2.41
C TYR A 16 -4.42 -5.00 3.06
N GLY A 17 -4.48 -5.09 4.39
CA GLY A 17 -5.64 -4.73 5.21
C GLY A 17 -6.29 -5.93 5.88
N ASN A 18 -7.58 -5.81 6.19
CA ASN A 18 -8.35 -6.81 6.91
C ASN A 18 -9.28 -7.56 5.94
N PRO A 19 -8.96 -8.80 5.54
CA PRO A 19 -9.86 -9.57 4.70
C PRO A 19 -11.08 -10.07 5.51
N PRO A 20 -12.15 -10.49 4.82
CA PRO A 20 -13.28 -11.18 5.45
C PRO A 20 -12.85 -12.39 6.29
N ALA A 21 -13.55 -12.67 7.39
CA ALA A 21 -13.20 -13.73 8.34
C ALA A 21 -13.17 -15.14 7.73
N ASP A 22 -13.90 -15.35 6.63
CA ASP A 22 -13.97 -16.59 5.86
C ASP A 22 -12.86 -16.73 4.81
N THR A 23 -11.86 -15.84 4.82
CA THR A 23 -10.66 -15.93 3.97
C THR A 23 -9.73 -17.04 4.50
N ALA A 24 -10.16 -18.29 4.39
CA ALA A 24 -9.42 -19.46 4.84
C ALA A 24 -8.64 -20.07 3.67
N SER A 25 -7.40 -19.62 3.47
CA SER A 25 -6.47 -20.24 2.51
C SER A 25 -5.02 -19.90 2.87
N SER A 26 -4.15 -20.92 2.91
CA SER A 26 -2.71 -20.74 3.11
C SER A 26 -2.02 -19.98 1.96
N ARG A 27 -2.73 -19.74 0.85
CA ARG A 27 -2.24 -18.97 -0.30
C ARG A 27 -2.43 -17.47 -0.12
N VAL A 28 -3.25 -17.05 0.85
CA VAL A 28 -3.52 -15.64 1.12
C VAL A 28 -2.59 -15.17 2.22
N LEU A 29 -1.71 -14.24 1.88
CA LEU A 29 -0.73 -13.64 2.79
C LEU A 29 -1.21 -12.25 3.17
N ILE A 30 -1.44 -12.03 4.46
CA ILE A 30 -2.06 -10.81 4.97
C ILE A 30 -1.00 -9.89 5.57
N ARG A 31 -1.09 -8.60 5.28
CA ARG A 31 -0.33 -7.53 5.91
C ARG A 31 -1.27 -6.39 6.29
N SER A 32 -1.05 -5.75 7.44
CA SER A 32 -1.83 -4.56 7.80
C SER A 32 -1.60 -3.44 6.77
N ASP A 33 -2.66 -2.76 6.38
CA ASP A 33 -2.62 -1.55 5.55
C ASP A 33 -2.60 -0.25 6.39
N ARG A 34 -2.73 -0.37 7.71
CA ARG A 34 -2.58 0.72 8.68
C ARG A 34 -1.27 0.54 9.43
N LEU A 35 -0.36 1.51 9.25
CA LEU A 35 1.00 1.52 9.81
C LEU A 35 1.30 2.91 10.40
N PRO A 36 0.89 3.17 11.66
CA PRO A 36 1.06 4.47 12.31
C PRO A 36 2.52 4.95 12.39
N GLU A 37 3.46 4.01 12.56
CA GLU A 37 4.90 4.28 12.59
C GLU A 37 5.45 4.81 11.26
N TRP A 38 4.75 4.53 10.15
CA TRP A 38 5.01 5.09 8.83
C TRP A 38 4.07 6.24 8.45
N ARG A 39 3.17 6.63 9.37
CA ARG A 39 2.04 7.55 9.12
C ARG A 39 1.13 7.11 7.98
N ILE A 40 0.93 5.80 7.81
CA ILE A 40 0.04 5.24 6.79
C ILE A 40 -1.30 4.90 7.44
N SER A 41 -2.37 5.53 6.94
CA SER A 41 -3.74 5.27 7.41
C SER A 41 -4.46 4.22 6.57
N GLN A 42 -4.07 4.07 5.31
CA GLN A 42 -4.61 3.12 4.35
C GLN A 42 -3.61 2.92 3.20
N PHE A 43 -3.54 1.71 2.62
CA PHE A 43 -2.75 1.46 1.41
C PHE A 43 -3.45 1.98 0.15
N SER A 44 -2.67 2.51 -0.79
CA SER A 44 -3.16 2.94 -2.10
C SER A 44 -2.71 1.95 -3.18
N PRO A 45 -3.46 1.78 -4.29
CA PRO A 45 -2.98 1.04 -5.46
C PRO A 45 -1.63 1.56 -6.00
N MET A 46 -1.34 2.85 -5.83
CA MET A 46 -0.05 3.44 -6.20
C MET A 46 1.13 2.92 -5.38
N SER A 47 0.88 2.38 -4.18
CA SER A 47 1.94 1.97 -3.27
C SER A 47 2.65 0.69 -3.70
N ILE A 48 2.05 -0.13 -4.57
CA ILE A 48 2.47 -1.51 -4.84
C ILE A 48 3.89 -1.62 -5.42
N LEU A 49 4.33 -0.64 -6.21
CA LEU A 49 5.47 -0.79 -7.13
C LEU A 49 6.81 -0.24 -6.64
N PHE A 50 6.82 0.62 -5.62
CA PHE A 50 8.04 1.35 -5.25
C PHE A 50 8.50 1.00 -3.84
N SER A 51 9.82 0.82 -3.68
CA SER A 51 10.44 0.63 -2.36
C SER A 51 10.47 1.96 -1.58
N PRO A 52 10.58 1.90 -0.23
CA PRO A 52 10.80 3.10 0.58
C PRO A 52 12.09 3.85 0.21
N GLU A 53 13.08 3.18 -0.36
CA GLU A 53 14.36 3.77 -0.78
C GLU A 53 14.26 4.48 -2.14
N ASN A 54 13.11 4.42 -2.82
CA ASN A 54 12.95 5.07 -4.12
C ASN A 54 13.07 6.60 -4.01
N GLU A 55 14.03 7.18 -4.73
CA GLU A 55 14.34 8.62 -4.71
C GLU A 55 13.20 9.51 -5.24
N THR A 56 12.23 8.93 -5.97
CA THR A 56 11.08 9.66 -6.50
C THR A 56 9.85 9.49 -5.60
N TYR A 57 9.53 8.25 -5.22
CA TYR A 57 8.25 7.87 -4.63
C TYR A 57 8.31 7.43 -3.17
N GLY A 58 9.51 7.21 -2.60
CA GLY A 58 9.70 6.86 -1.20
C GLY A 58 9.37 8.01 -0.23
N PRO A 59 9.33 7.79 1.10
CA PRO A 59 9.10 8.80 2.14
C PRO A 59 10.08 9.98 2.13
N ALA A 60 11.26 9.84 1.49
CA ALA A 60 12.22 10.91 1.28
C ALA A 60 12.28 11.42 -0.18
N GLY A 61 11.45 10.87 -1.07
CA GLY A 61 11.51 11.14 -2.50
C GLY A 61 10.96 12.49 -2.93
N VAL A 62 11.24 12.90 -4.17
CA VAL A 62 10.91 14.26 -4.67
C VAL A 62 9.42 14.47 -4.98
N VAL A 63 8.64 13.40 -5.16
CA VAL A 63 7.21 13.49 -5.49
C VAL A 63 6.34 13.44 -4.23
N VAL A 64 5.44 14.41 -4.11
CA VAL A 64 4.35 14.44 -3.13
C VAL A 64 3.04 14.69 -3.86
N ILE A 65 2.12 13.73 -3.82
CA ILE A 65 0.80 13.86 -4.45
C ILE A 65 -0.19 14.35 -3.40
N CYS A 66 -0.29 15.68 -3.27
CA CYS A 66 -1.18 16.35 -2.32
C CYS A 66 -2.66 16.29 -2.71
N ALA A 67 -2.94 16.37 -4.01
CA ALA A 67 -4.28 16.24 -4.57
C ALA A 67 -4.73 14.76 -4.52
N ASN A 68 -5.06 14.29 -3.32
CA ASN A 68 -5.38 12.88 -3.05
C ASN A 68 -6.91 12.68 -2.86
N GLY A 69 -7.72 13.43 -3.60
CA GLY A 69 -9.19 13.28 -3.61
C GLY A 69 -9.94 13.96 -2.46
N GLN A 70 -9.24 14.53 -1.47
CA GLN A 70 -9.87 15.35 -0.43
C GLN A 70 -10.18 16.75 -0.99
N THR A 71 -11.39 17.25 -0.74
CA THR A 71 -11.84 18.56 -1.21
C THR A 71 -11.18 19.74 -0.48
N SER A 72 -10.58 19.49 0.69
CA SER A 72 -10.03 20.51 1.58
C SER A 72 -8.50 20.66 1.50
N ASN A 73 -7.79 19.79 0.79
CA ASN A 73 -6.33 19.84 0.72
C ASN A 73 -5.86 20.91 -0.28
N SER A 74 -5.48 22.08 0.24
CA SER A 74 -4.70 23.08 -0.48
C SER A 74 -3.24 22.64 -0.62
N PRO A 75 -2.53 23.00 -1.72
CA PRO A 75 -1.10 22.69 -1.86
C PRO A 75 -0.24 23.22 -0.70
N GLN A 76 -0.65 24.31 -0.03
CA GLN A 76 0.07 24.83 1.12
C GLN A 76 0.08 23.87 2.32
N GLN A 77 -0.98 23.09 2.51
CA GLN A 77 -1.08 22.13 3.62
C GLN A 77 -0.08 20.97 3.48
N CYS A 78 0.41 20.69 2.28
CA CYS A 78 1.35 19.60 2.01
C CYS A 78 2.83 20.04 1.96
N GLN A 79 3.16 21.25 2.40
CA GLN A 79 4.54 21.75 2.38
C GLN A 79 5.43 21.05 3.41
N ASP A 80 4.93 20.82 4.63
CA ASP A 80 5.66 20.07 5.65
C ASP A 80 5.29 18.60 5.64
N ARG A 81 6.03 17.82 4.85
CA ARG A 81 5.88 16.36 4.74
C ARG A 81 5.95 15.63 6.08
N ARG A 82 6.61 16.18 7.11
CA ARG A 82 6.72 15.53 8.43
C ARG A 82 5.40 15.54 9.20
N SER A 83 4.47 16.40 8.82
CA SER A 83 3.13 16.47 9.41
C SER A 83 2.08 15.64 8.65
N LEU A 84 2.42 15.15 7.44
CA LEU A 84 1.49 14.48 6.55
C LEU A 84 1.35 13.00 6.87
N TRP A 85 0.17 12.49 6.54
CA TRP A 85 -0.16 11.08 6.55
C TRP A 85 -0.35 10.58 5.12
N TYR A 86 -0.19 9.28 4.93
CA TYR A 86 -0.39 8.61 3.66
C TYR A 86 -1.71 7.85 3.66
N SER A 87 -2.39 7.84 2.52
CA SER A 87 -3.60 7.04 2.32
C SER A 87 -3.85 6.71 0.85
N ASP A 88 -4.92 5.95 0.61
CA ASP A 88 -5.55 5.90 -0.71
C ASP A 88 -6.32 7.18 -1.03
N TRP A 89 -6.75 7.28 -2.29
CA TRP A 89 -7.57 8.36 -2.80
C TRP A 89 -8.86 8.55 -1.99
N GLY A 90 -9.12 9.79 -1.58
CA GLY A 90 -10.35 10.22 -0.94
C GLY A 90 -10.47 9.85 0.54
N TYR A 91 -9.53 9.09 1.11
CA TYR A 91 -9.53 8.75 2.53
C TYR A 91 -9.39 10.00 3.40
N GLN A 92 -10.14 10.06 4.50
CA GLN A 92 -10.12 11.15 5.46
C GLN A 92 -10.17 10.60 6.89
N GLU A 93 -9.39 11.20 7.77
CA GLU A 93 -9.40 10.94 9.20
C GLU A 93 -9.19 12.28 9.92
N GLU A 94 -9.95 12.54 10.98
CA GLU A 94 -9.90 13.81 11.70
C GLU A 94 -8.48 14.11 12.22
N GLY A 95 -8.07 15.37 12.10
CA GLY A 95 -6.75 15.82 12.55
C GLY A 95 -5.57 15.38 11.68
N LYS A 96 -5.82 14.75 10.51
CA LYS A 96 -4.77 14.31 9.58
C LYS A 96 -4.97 14.93 8.20
N ILE A 97 -3.85 15.29 7.56
CA ILE A 97 -3.79 15.69 6.16
C ILE A 97 -3.17 14.53 5.40
N HIS A 98 -3.92 13.96 4.45
CA HIS A 98 -3.48 12.80 3.69
C HIS A 98 -2.97 13.15 2.30
N ILE A 99 -1.82 12.55 1.95
CA ILE A 99 -1.26 12.50 0.60
C ILE A 99 -1.32 11.06 0.08
N CYS A 100 -1.24 10.89 -1.25
CA CYS A 100 -1.28 9.54 -1.83
C CYS A 100 -0.08 8.71 -1.35
N LEU A 101 -0.33 7.48 -0.89
CA LEU A 101 0.75 6.53 -0.61
C LEU A 101 1.36 6.04 -1.93
N THR A 102 2.65 6.31 -2.14
CA THR A 102 3.36 5.98 -3.38
C THR A 102 4.45 4.91 -3.22
N PHE A 103 4.66 4.38 -2.02
CA PHE A 103 5.67 3.36 -1.74
C PHE A 103 5.11 2.25 -0.84
N ASN A 104 5.71 1.06 -0.90
CA ASN A 104 5.32 -0.09 -0.10
C ASN A 104 6.34 -0.33 1.04
N PRO A 105 5.98 -0.11 2.31
CA PRO A 105 6.82 -0.53 3.44
C PRO A 105 7.16 -2.03 3.47
N TYR A 106 6.38 -2.85 2.78
CA TYR A 106 6.62 -4.29 2.64
C TYR A 106 7.26 -4.67 1.30
N PHE A 107 7.89 -3.73 0.58
CA PHE A 107 8.39 -3.96 -0.78
C PHE A 107 9.32 -5.18 -0.87
N ASP A 108 10.30 -5.29 0.04
CA ASP A 108 11.24 -6.41 0.05
C ASP A 108 10.54 -7.74 0.34
N TRP A 109 9.64 -7.74 1.32
CA TRP A 109 8.83 -8.92 1.64
C TRP A 109 7.95 -9.34 0.45
N GLN A 110 7.24 -8.40 -0.19
CA GLN A 110 6.43 -8.66 -1.38
C GLN A 110 7.28 -9.25 -2.50
N THR A 111 8.46 -8.69 -2.72
CA THR A 111 9.40 -9.13 -3.76
C THR A 111 9.94 -10.53 -3.47
N GLN A 112 10.23 -10.85 -2.21
CA GLN A 112 10.59 -12.21 -1.81
C GLN A 112 9.49 -13.21 -2.16
N ILE A 113 8.21 -12.91 -1.86
CA ILE A 113 7.09 -13.79 -2.22
C ILE A 113 6.98 -13.97 -3.74
N MET A 114 7.15 -12.89 -4.51
CA MET A 114 7.16 -12.97 -5.98
C MET A 114 8.29 -13.88 -6.49
N ASN A 115 9.49 -13.72 -5.94
CA ASN A 115 10.65 -14.55 -6.30
C ASN A 115 10.42 -16.01 -5.93
N GLU A 116 9.84 -16.31 -4.76
CA GLU A 116 9.47 -17.68 -4.39
C GLU A 116 8.50 -18.30 -5.42
N VAL A 117 7.54 -17.55 -5.95
CA VAL A 117 6.64 -18.06 -6.99
C VAL A 117 7.38 -18.33 -8.31
N LEU A 118 8.37 -17.50 -8.67
CA LEU A 118 9.10 -17.53 -9.95
C LEU A 118 10.32 -18.49 -9.97
N ALA A 119 11.00 -18.69 -8.84
CA ALA A 119 12.31 -19.35 -8.78
C ALA A 119 12.29 -20.87 -8.97
N GLU A 120 11.12 -21.51 -8.97
CA GLU A 120 10.99 -22.96 -9.14
C GLU A 120 10.23 -23.31 -10.44
N GLY A 121 10.70 -22.71 -11.54
CA GLY A 121 10.31 -23.01 -12.92
C GLY A 121 11.34 -23.86 -13.64
#